data_AF-A0A359BLA8-F1
#
_entry.id   AF-A0A359BLA8-F1
#
_cell.length_a   1.000
_cell.length_b   1.000
_cell.length_c   1.000
_cell.angle_alpha   90.00
_cell.angle_beta   90.00
_cell.angle_gamma   90.00
#
_symmetry.space_group_name_H-M   'P 1'
#
loop_
_entity.id
_entity.type
_entity.pdbx_description
1 polymer ?
#
loop_
_entity_poly.entity_id
_entity_poly.type
_entity_poly.pdbx_seq_one_letter_code
_entity_poly.pdbx_strand_id
1 'polypeptide(L)' 'MKRINLFDAIELKKAIKSQFDIDLHFHDSCAGQYFELEATNDLITEFLSNYFLEKNIAVIFNNDKNMFTLENMRQS' A
#
# COMPACT_ATOMS: atom_id res chain seq x y z
N MET A 1 13.09 -1.88 0.68
CA MET A 1 11.84 -1.59 -0.06
C MET A 1 11.53 -2.68 -1.09
N LYS A 2 10.42 -3.39 -0.88
CA LYS A 2 9.78 -4.30 -1.83
C LYS A 2 9.08 -3.47 -2.91
N ARG A 3 9.14 -3.95 -4.15
CA ARG A 3 8.39 -3.38 -5.28
C ARG A 3 7.34 -4.39 -5.76
N ILE A 4 6.22 -3.88 -6.24
CA ILE A 4 5.20 -4.62 -6.99
C ILE A 4 5.11 -4.08 -8.41
N ASN A 5 4.59 -4.89 -9.33
CA ASN A 5 4.41 -4.46 -10.72
C ASN A 5 3.13 -3.62 -10.89
N LEU A 6 2.94 -3.07 -12.10
CA LEU A 6 1.77 -2.24 -12.40
C LEU A 6 0.43 -2.98 -12.26
N PHE A 7 0.38 -4.28 -12.58
CA PHE A 7 -0.85 -5.07 -12.45
C PHE A 7 -1.24 -5.25 -10.99
N ASP A 8 -0.30 -5.60 -10.13
CA ASP A 8 -0.53 -5.71 -8.69
C ASP A 8 -0.99 -4.36 -8.10
N ALA A 9 -0.40 -3.25 -8.56
CA ALA A 9 -0.82 -1.92 -8.15
C ALA A 9 -2.25 -1.58 -8.62
N ILE A 10 -2.63 -1.95 -9.84
CA ILE A 10 -4.00 -1.77 -10.35
C ILE A 10 -5.01 -2.57 -9.53
N GLU A 11 -4.71 -3.83 -9.20
CA GLU A 11 -5.60 -4.65 -8.40
C GLU A 11 -5.77 -4.10 -6.98
N LEU A 12 -4.69 -3.60 -6.38
CA LEU A 12 -4.76 -2.90 -5.09
C LEU A 12 -5.65 -1.65 -5.17
N LYS A 13 -5.47 -0.81 -6.21
CA LYS A 13 -6.31 0.38 -6.43
C LYS A 13 -7.79 0.03 -6.53
N LYS A 14 -8.13 -1.02 -7.29
CA LYS A 14 -9.52 -1.50 -7.41
C LYS A 14 -10.08 -1.97 -6.08
N ALA A 15 -9.29 -2.71 -5.30
CA ALA A 15 -9.73 -3.21 -3.99
C ALA A 15 -10.04 -2.05 -3.04
N ILE A 16 -9.15 -1.05 -2.96
CA ILE A 16 -9.35 0.14 -2.12
C ILE A 16 -10.58 0.94 -2.59
N LYS A 17 -10.70 1.19 -3.89
CA LYS A 17 -11.84 1.93 -4.45
C LYS A 17 -13.16 1.19 -4.19
N SER A 18 -13.19 -0.12 -4.40
CA SER A 18 -14.39 -0.94 -4.21
C SER A 18 -14.84 -1.02 -2.75
N GLN A 19 -13.93 -1.05 -1.80
CA GLN A 19 -14.26 -1.28 -0.39
C GLN A 19 -14.47 0.01 0.40
N PHE A 20 -13.78 1.08 0.02
CA PHE A 20 -13.73 2.32 0.80
C PHE A 20 -14.13 3.57 0.00
N ASP A 21 -14.41 3.44 -1.30
CA ASP A 21 -14.68 4.55 -2.24
C ASP A 21 -13.57 5.61 -2.31
N ILE A 22 -12.33 5.21 -2.01
CA ILE A 22 -11.15 6.09 -1.98
C ILE A 22 -10.23 5.80 -3.16
N ASP A 23 -9.62 6.84 -3.71
CA ASP A 23 -8.60 6.70 -4.73
C ASP A 23 -7.22 6.51 -4.10
N LEU A 24 -6.50 5.53 -4.64
CA LEU A 24 -5.12 5.23 -4.29
C LEU A 24 -4.20 5.60 -5.46
N HIS A 25 -3.25 6.49 -5.20
CA HIS A 25 -2.22 6.87 -6.15
C HIS A 25 -1.02 5.94 -6.03
N PHE A 26 -0.37 5.68 -7.16
CA PHE A 26 0.79 4.80 -7.25
C PHE A 26 1.90 5.55 -7.96
N HIS A 27 3.04 5.64 -7.30
CA HIS A 27 4.21 6.33 -7.81
C HIS A 27 5.36 5.33 -7.94
N ASP A 28 5.93 5.23 -9.14
CA ASP A 28 7.16 4.49 -9.40
C ASP A 28 8.15 5.43 -10.08
N SER A 29 9.10 5.93 -9.30
CA SER A 29 10.06 6.94 -9.72
C SER A 29 11.49 6.52 -9.39
N CYS A 30 12.48 7.31 -9.83
CA CYS A 30 13.88 7.08 -9.47
C CYS A 30 14.12 7.04 -7.95
N ALA A 31 13.33 7.80 -7.18
CA ALA A 31 13.41 7.83 -5.71
C ALA A 31 12.77 6.60 -5.04
N GLY A 32 12.04 5.78 -5.79
CA GLY A 32 11.42 4.56 -5.28
C GLY A 32 9.94 4.44 -5.62
N GLN A 33 9.34 3.38 -5.06
CA GLN A 33 7.93 3.04 -5.21
C GLN A 33 7.18 3.34 -3.91
N TYR A 34 6.11 4.12 -4.02
CA TYR A 34 5.24 4.44 -2.89
C TYR A 34 3.79 4.64 -3.36
N PHE A 35 2.90 4.69 -2.38
CA PHE A 35 1.47 4.85 -2.58
C PHE A 35 0.98 6.02 -1.74
N GLU A 36 -0.06 6.69 -2.21
CA GLU A 36 -0.70 7.82 -1.53
C GLU A 36 -2.22 7.65 -1.55
N LEU A 37 -2.86 7.85 -0.40
CA LEU A 37 -4.29 7.79 -0.18
C LEU A 37 -4.87 9.20 -0.13
N GLU A 38 -5.92 9.47 -0.90
CA GLU A 38 -6.68 10.74 -0.84
C GLU A 38 -7.29 10.98 0.56
N ALA A 39 -7.69 9.90 1.23
CA ALA A 39 -8.15 9.91 2.61
C ALA A 39 -7.71 8.63 3.32
N THR A 40 -7.37 8.73 4.60
CA THR A 40 -6.91 7.58 5.41
C THR A 40 -7.68 7.48 6.72
N ASN A 41 -7.85 6.26 7.20
CA ASN A 41 -8.39 5.92 8.50
C ASN A 41 -7.84 4.56 8.95
N ASP A 42 -8.08 4.20 10.21
CA ASP A 42 -7.50 2.98 10.77
C ASP A 42 -7.97 1.69 10.03
N LEU A 43 -9.22 1.65 9.54
CA LEU A 43 -9.74 0.49 8.79
C LEU A 43 -9.00 0.27 7.47
N ILE A 44 -8.64 1.35 6.76
CA ILE A 44 -7.87 1.27 5.51
C ILE A 44 -6.45 0.78 5.80
N THR A 45 -5.83 1.28 6.87
CA THR A 45 -4.47 0.86 7.23
C THR A 45 -4.41 -0.61 7.68
N GLU A 46 -5.43 -1.09 8.39
CA GLU A 46 -5.59 -2.49 8.76
C GLU A 46 -5.79 -3.36 7.52
N PHE A 47 -6.69 -2.95 6.62
CA PHE A 47 -6.92 -3.65 5.35
C PHE A 47 -5.63 -3.79 4.54
N LEU A 48 -4.89 -2.71 4.34
CA LEU A 48 -3.62 -2.72 3.60
C LEU A 48 -2.59 -3.65 4.26
N SER A 49 -2.47 -3.58 5.59
CA SER A 49 -1.56 -4.46 6.34
C SER A 49 -1.91 -5.93 6.13
N ASN A 50 -3.20 -6.29 6.23
CA ASN A 50 -3.67 -7.66 6.02
C ASN A 50 -3.50 -8.12 4.57
N TYR A 51 -3.82 -7.26 3.60
CA TYR A 51 -3.68 -7.55 2.15
C TYR A 51 -2.25 -7.97 1.78
N PHE A 52 -1.25 -7.32 2.39
CA PHE A 52 0.16 -7.61 2.14
C PHE A 52 0.77 -8.64 3.08
N LEU A 53 0.19 -8.85 4.26
CA LEU A 53 0.62 -9.88 5.22
C LEU A 53 0.56 -11.28 4.60
N GLU A 54 -0.50 -11.60 3.85
CA GLU A 54 -0.64 -12.88 3.13
C GLU A 54 0.50 -13.13 2.13
N LYS A 55 1.19 -12.06 1.70
CA LYS A 55 2.32 -12.09 0.76
C LYS A 55 3.67 -11.97 1.46
N ASN A 56 3.70 -12.03 2.81
CA ASN A 56 4.89 -11.81 3.64
C ASN A 56 5.57 -10.44 3.37
N ILE A 57 4.75 -9.42 3.11
CA ILE A 57 5.18 -8.04 2.83
C ILE A 57 4.66 -7.14 3.94
N ALA A 58 5.53 -6.30 4.50
CA ALA A 58 5.17 -5.27 5.46
C ALA A 58 4.78 -3.98 4.73
N VAL A 59 3.73 -3.32 5.23
CA VAL A 59 3.33 -1.97 4.82
C VAL A 59 3.90 -0.97 5.80
N ILE A 60 4.70 -0.03 5.31
CA ILE A 60 5.36 0.99 6.13
C ILE A 60 4.73 2.34 5.82
N PHE A 61 3.90 2.81 6.73
CA PHE A 61 3.22 4.11 6.64
C PHE A 61 4.14 5.25 7.07
N ASN A 62 3.91 6.44 6.50
CA ASN A 62 4.41 7.69 7.08
C ASN A 62 3.62 8.07 8.34
N ASN A 63 4.04 9.14 9.02
CA ASN A 63 3.42 9.60 10.27
C ASN A 63 1.93 9.94 10.11
N ASP A 64 1.55 10.49 8.96
CA ASP A 64 0.17 10.90 8.67
C ASP A 64 -0.70 9.75 8.14
N LYS A 65 -0.12 8.55 7.96
CA LYS A 65 -0.75 7.34 7.41
C LYS A 65 -1.42 7.51 6.05
N ASN A 66 -1.16 8.60 5.33
CA ASN A 66 -1.69 8.84 3.99
C ASN A 66 -0.73 8.36 2.90
N MET A 67 0.53 8.06 3.24
CA MET A 67 1.50 7.48 2.31
C MET A 67 2.08 6.20 2.88
N PHE A 68 2.42 5.25 2.01
CA PHE A 68 3.12 4.05 2.43
C PHE A 68 4.08 3.50 1.37
N THR A 69 5.06 2.75 1.86
CA THR A 69 5.97 1.93 1.07
C THR A 69 5.84 0.46 1.48
N LEU A 70 6.40 -0.43 0.68
CA LEU A 70 6.39 -1.86 0.95
C LEU A 70 7.80 -2.34 1.33
N GLU A 71 7.90 -3.27 2.26
CA GLU A 71 9.14 -3.93 2.64
C GLU A 71 8.99 -5.44 2.73
N ASN A 72 10.07 -6.18 2.49
CA ASN A 72 10.07 -7.61 2.82
C ASN A 72 10.00 -7.72 4.34
N MET A 73 9.12 -8.58 4.86
CA MET A 73 9.19 -8.95 6.27
C MET A 73 10.54 -9.61 6.52
N ARG A 74 11.32 -9.09 7.48
CA ARG A 74 12.58 -9.71 7.87
C ARG A 74 12.25 -11.10 8.45
N GLN A 75 12.71 -12.14 7.78
CA GLN A 75 12.76 -13.46 8.40
C GLN A 75 13.86 -13.38 9.47
N SER A 76 13.45 -13.56 10.73
CA SER A 76 14.35 -13.72 11.88
C SER A 76 15.19 -14.98 11.76
#